data_AF-A0A3A4ZC08-F1
#
_entry.id   AF-A0A3A4ZC08-F1
#
_cell.length_a   1.000
_cell.length_b   1.000
_cell.length_c   1.000
_cell.angle_alpha   90.00
_cell.angle_beta   90.00
_cell.angle_gamma   90.00
#
_symmetry.space_group_name_H-M   'P 1'
#
loop_
_entity.id
_entity.type
_entity.pdbx_description
1 polymer ?
#
loop_
_entity_poly.entity_id
_entity_poly.type
_entity_poly.pdbx_seq_one_letter_code
_entity_poly.pdbx_strand_id
1 'polypeptide(L)'
;MDKIISLLKVLLLVVAIAVGIGILGLMYFLYKGVRSGDLQGYVQKTAIEQVIDTDKLSPEQKEMLDSGDMEGLVEDLQENVTPEQIDCAVQAVGEERAKELMETQDPTPQELLLLSKCL
;
A
#
# COMPACT_ATOMS: atom_id res chain seq x y z
N MET A 1 -26.41 52.34 16.48
CA MET A 1 -26.64 51.09 15.72
C MET A 1 -25.62 50.91 14.61
N ASP A 2 -25.28 51.94 13.83
CA ASP A 2 -24.33 51.83 12.70
C ASP A 2 -22.91 51.36 13.07
N LYS A 3 -22.38 51.80 14.22
CA LYS A 3 -21.05 51.36 14.68
C LYS A 3 -20.99 49.86 15.01
N ILE A 4 -22.08 49.30 15.55
CA ILE A 4 -22.18 47.87 15.89
C ILE A 4 -22.25 47.04 14.60
N ILE A 5 -23.03 47.48 13.61
CA ILE A 5 -23.13 46.83 12.30
C ILE A 5 -21.78 46.87 11.58
N SER A 6 -21.05 47.98 11.67
CA SER A 6 -19.71 48.11 11.09
C SER A 6 -18.70 47.17 11.74
N LEU A 7 -18.71 47.04 13.07
CA LEU A 7 -17.84 46.12 13.80
C LEU A 7 -18.15 44.66 13.47
N LEU A 8 -19.44 44.30 13.34
CA LEU A 8 -19.85 42.95 12.99
C LEU A 8 -19.37 42.53 11.59
N LYS A 9 -19.40 43.46 10.61
CA LYS A 9 -18.89 43.23 9.25
C LYS A 9 -17.39 42.98 9.24
N VAL A 10 -16.63 43.76 10.01
CA VAL A 10 -15.17 43.58 10.14
C VAL A 10 -14.86 42.24 10.79
N LEU A 11 -15.58 41.87 11.85
CA LEU A 11 -15.41 40.57 12.51
C LEU A 11 -15.68 39.40 11.56
N LEU A 12 -16.78 39.45 10.80
CA LEU A 12 -17.12 38.43 9.80
C LEU A 12 -16.04 38.28 8.72
N LEU A 13 -15.49 39.40 8.26
CA LEU A 13 -14.43 39.40 7.26
C LEU A 13 -13.15 38.74 7.78
N VAL A 14 -12.75 39.04 9.03
CA VAL A 14 -11.60 38.41 9.68
C VAL A 14 -11.80 36.90 9.84
N VAL A 15 -12.99 36.47 10.27
CA VAL A 15 -13.32 35.05 10.40
C VAL A 15 -13.26 34.34 9.05
N ALA A 16 -13.82 34.93 7.99
CA ALA A 16 -13.78 34.35 6.64
C ALA A 16 -12.34 34.18 6.13
N ILE A 17 -11.48 35.16 6.38
CA ILE A 17 -10.05 35.08 6.03
C ILE A 17 -9.36 33.96 6.82
N ALA A 18 -9.60 33.87 8.13
CA ALA A 18 -9.01 32.82 8.97
C ALA A 18 -9.44 31.41 8.52
N VAL A 19 -10.71 31.23 8.16
CA VAL A 19 -11.22 29.96 7.61
C VAL A 19 -10.55 29.64 6.27
N GLY A 20 -10.41 30.64 5.39
CA GLY A 20 -9.71 30.47 4.09
C GLY A 20 -8.26 30.02 4.26
N ILE A 21 -7.52 30.62 5.20
CA ILE A 21 -6.15 30.23 5.53
C ILE A 21 -6.11 28.80 6.08
N GLY A 22 -7.07 28.42 6.93
CA GLY A 22 -7.18 27.07 7.48
C GLY A 22 -7.39 26.01 6.38
N ILE A 23 -8.29 26.27 5.43
CA ILE A 23 -8.55 25.36 4.30
C ILE A 23 -7.32 25.23 3.41
N LEU A 24 -6.63 26.34 3.10
CA LEU A 24 -5.41 26.31 2.30
C LEU A 24 -4.28 25.56 3.02
N GLY A 25 -4.14 25.72 4.33
CA GLY A 25 -3.17 24.98 5.15
C GLY A 25 -3.44 23.48 5.15
N LEU A 26 -4.71 23.08 5.29
CA LEU A 26 -5.12 21.68 5.22
C LEU A 26 -4.83 21.09 3.83
N MET A 27 -5.19 21.80 2.76
CA MET A 27 -4.90 21.35 1.40
C MET A 27 -3.40 21.24 1.13
N TYR A 28 -2.59 22.17 1.64
CA TYR A 28 -1.13 22.08 1.53
C TYR A 28 -0.57 20.88 2.30
N PHE A 29 -1.07 20.59 3.50
CA PHE A 29 -0.66 19.43 4.28
C PHE A 29 -1.00 18.12 3.57
N LEU A 30 -2.23 17.99 3.05
CA LEU A 30 -2.65 16.84 2.26
C LEU A 30 -1.84 16.70 0.97
N TYR A 31 -1.61 17.79 0.24
CA TYR A 31 -0.77 17.79 -0.96
C TYR A 31 0.67 17.37 -0.66
N LYS A 32 1.24 17.86 0.45
CA LYS A 32 2.59 17.48 0.88
C LYS A 32 2.64 16.01 1.26
N GLY A 33 1.65 15.49 1.99
CA GLY A 33 1.56 14.08 2.39
C GLY A 33 1.37 13.12 1.21
N VAL A 34 0.60 13.52 0.19
CA VAL A 34 0.48 12.76 -1.07
C VAL A 34 1.78 12.81 -1.87
N ARG A 35 2.44 13.97 -1.95
CA ARG A 35 3.68 14.13 -2.73
C ARG A 35 4.91 13.51 -2.06
N SER A 36 4.91 13.35 -0.74
CA SER A 36 6.02 12.70 -0.02
C SER A 36 6.07 11.18 -0.20
N GLY A 37 5.15 10.57 -0.97
CA GLY A 37 5.13 9.13 -1.26
C GLY A 37 4.62 8.25 -0.10
N ASP A 38 4.52 8.82 1.09
CA ASP A 38 4.10 8.15 2.33
C ASP A 38 2.68 7.54 2.22
N LEU A 39 1.76 8.22 1.54
CA LEU A 39 0.41 7.71 1.29
C LEU A 39 0.39 6.57 0.27
N GLN A 40 1.29 6.60 -0.72
CA GLN A 40 1.36 5.57 -1.76
C GLN A 40 1.87 4.26 -1.17
N GLY A 41 2.90 4.32 -0.32
CA GLY A 41 3.37 3.17 0.44
C GLY A 41 2.30 2.58 1.37
N TYR A 42 1.52 3.44 2.05
CA TYR A 42 0.44 2.98 2.94
C TYR A 42 -0.70 2.27 2.18
N VAL A 43 -1.18 2.84 1.08
CA VAL A 43 -2.24 2.24 0.27
C VAL A 43 -1.77 0.94 -0.38
N GLN A 44 -0.52 0.90 -0.85
CA GLN A 44 0.07 -0.29 -1.45
C GLN A 44 0.27 -1.38 -0.39
N LYS A 45 0.76 -1.05 0.80
CA LYS A 45 0.87 -1.97 1.94
C LYS A 45 -0.48 -2.58 2.32
N THR A 46 -1.53 -1.76 2.47
CA THR A 46 -2.87 -2.27 2.81
C THR A 46 -3.45 -3.16 1.70
N ALA A 47 -3.17 -2.86 0.42
CA ALA A 47 -3.60 -3.71 -0.69
C ALA A 47 -2.83 -5.05 -0.70
N ILE A 48 -1.55 -5.05 -0.33
CA ILE A 48 -0.71 -6.23 -0.28
C ILE A 48 -1.07 -7.13 0.91
N GLU A 49 -1.31 -6.56 2.10
CA GLU A 49 -1.76 -7.31 3.28
C GLU A 49 -3.09 -8.03 3.06
N GLN A 50 -3.92 -7.59 2.11
CA GLN A 50 -5.16 -8.30 1.74
C GLN A 50 -4.93 -9.47 0.78
N VAL A 51 -3.76 -9.53 0.15
CA VAL A 51 -3.45 -10.46 -0.95
C VAL A 51 -2.37 -11.47 -0.54
N ILE A 52 -1.46 -11.08 0.36
CA ILE A 52 -0.32 -11.85 0.87
C ILE A 52 -0.62 -12.29 2.30
N ASP A 53 -0.39 -13.57 2.60
CA ASP A 53 -0.58 -14.12 3.94
C ASP A 53 0.69 -13.89 4.74
N THR A 54 0.76 -12.74 5.41
CA THR A 54 1.97 -12.30 6.11
C THR A 54 2.48 -13.30 7.14
N ASP A 55 1.68 -14.26 7.60
CA ASP A 55 2.12 -15.28 8.55
C ASP A 55 3.12 -16.29 7.94
N LYS A 56 3.15 -16.41 6.61
CA LYS A 56 4.02 -17.32 5.85
C LYS A 56 5.35 -16.71 5.42
N LEU A 57 5.48 -15.39 5.50
CA LEU A 57 6.71 -14.68 5.19
C LEU A 57 7.78 -14.93 6.27
N SER A 58 9.03 -15.04 5.81
CA SER A 58 10.20 -15.04 6.70
C SER A 58 10.32 -13.70 7.44
N PRO A 59 11.06 -13.64 8.57
CA PRO A 59 11.31 -12.37 9.26
C PRO A 59 11.96 -11.30 8.37
N GLU A 60 12.83 -11.71 7.44
CA GLU A 60 13.53 -10.83 6.51
C GLU A 60 12.57 -10.29 5.43
N GLN A 61 11.69 -11.15 4.90
CA GLN A 61 10.66 -10.76 3.93
C GLN A 61 9.63 -9.80 4.55
N LYS A 62 9.30 -9.97 5.84
CA LYS A 62 8.45 -9.03 6.58
C LYS A 62 9.08 -7.65 6.68
N GLU A 63 10.38 -7.58 6.93
CA GLU A 63 11.10 -6.31 6.99
C GLU A 63 11.13 -5.60 5.63
N MET A 64 11.30 -6.35 4.54
CA MET A 64 11.20 -5.81 3.17
C MET A 64 9.79 -5.31 2.85
N LEU A 65 8.76 -6.06 3.24
CA LEU A 65 7.37 -5.64 3.08
C LEU A 65 7.04 -4.38 3.89
N ASP A 66 7.52 -4.31 5.13
CA ASP A 66 7.29 -3.17 6.03
C ASP A 66 8.04 -1.91 5.59
N SER A 67 9.23 -2.07 4.99
CA SER A 67 10.02 -0.97 4.44
C SER A 67 9.58 -0.53 3.04
N GLY A 68 8.71 -1.30 2.37
CA GLY A 68 8.23 -1.02 1.03
C GLY A 68 9.23 -1.40 -0.07
N ASP A 69 10.25 -2.20 0.25
CA ASP A 69 11.23 -2.72 -0.69
C ASP A 69 10.64 -3.92 -1.47
N MET A 70 9.72 -3.61 -2.38
CA MET A 70 9.03 -4.62 -3.18
C MET A 70 9.95 -5.29 -4.19
N GLU A 71 11.01 -4.60 -4.63
CA GLU A 71 11.98 -5.14 -5.58
C GLU A 71 12.87 -6.18 -4.87
N GLY A 72 13.41 -5.85 -3.70
CA GLY A 72 14.13 -6.79 -2.85
C GLY A 72 13.27 -7.97 -2.41
N LEU A 73 12.00 -7.74 -2.06
CA LEU A 73 11.07 -8.81 -1.71
C LEU A 73 10.82 -9.78 -2.89
N VAL A 74 10.67 -9.27 -4.11
CA VAL A 74 10.47 -10.11 -5.30
C VAL A 74 11.74 -10.89 -5.64
N GLU A 75 12.91 -10.28 -5.53
CA GLU A 75 14.19 -10.98 -5.73
C GLU A 75 14.40 -12.08 -4.68
N ASP A 76 14.14 -11.79 -3.41
CA ASP A 76 14.26 -12.80 -2.33
C ASP A 76 13.27 -13.94 -2.51
N LEU A 77 12.03 -13.65 -2.91
CA LEU A 77 11.04 -14.68 -3.22
C LEU A 77 11.39 -15.51 -4.47
N GLN A 78 12.31 -15.08 -5.32
CA GLN A 78 12.81 -15.91 -6.41
C GLN A 78 13.91 -16.86 -5.96
N GLU A 79 14.73 -16.44 -4.99
CA GLU A 79 15.90 -17.22 -4.55
C GLU A 79 15.65 -18.06 -3.30
N ASN A 80 14.78 -17.59 -2.39
CA ASN A 80 14.62 -18.08 -1.02
C ASN A 80 13.17 -18.43 -0.68
N VAL A 81 12.51 -19.21 -1.54
CA VAL A 81 11.17 -19.76 -1.26
C VAL A 81 11.26 -20.84 -0.19
N THR A 82 10.48 -20.72 0.89
CA THR A 82 10.46 -21.75 1.93
C THR A 82 9.73 -23.02 1.45
N PRO A 83 10.02 -24.21 2.02
CA PRO A 83 9.31 -25.44 1.66
C PRO A 83 7.79 -25.36 1.83
N GLU A 84 7.32 -24.59 2.80
CA GLU A 84 5.89 -24.37 3.08
C GLU A 84 5.22 -23.50 2.02
N GLN A 85 5.92 -22.50 1.49
CA GLN A 85 5.46 -21.68 0.37
C GLN A 85 5.40 -22.50 -0.92
N ILE A 86 6.39 -23.39 -1.16
CA ILE A 86 6.37 -24.33 -2.29
C ILE A 86 5.19 -25.29 -2.19
N ASP A 87 4.96 -25.90 -1.04
CA ASP A 87 3.86 -26.84 -0.85
C ASP A 87 2.50 -26.15 -1.03
N CYS A 88 2.34 -24.93 -0.49
CA CYS A 88 1.16 -24.12 -0.73
C CYS A 88 0.96 -23.82 -2.22
N ALA A 89 2.01 -23.39 -2.93
CA ALA A 89 1.94 -23.07 -4.34
C ALA A 89 1.53 -24.30 -5.17
N VAL A 90 2.12 -25.46 -4.90
CA VAL A 90 1.77 -26.74 -5.54
C VAL A 90 0.32 -27.12 -5.27
N GLN A 91 -0.18 -26.96 -4.04
CA GLN A 91 -1.58 -27.21 -3.72
C GLN A 91 -2.53 -26.23 -4.42
N ALA A 92 -2.11 -24.98 -4.60
CA ALA A 92 -2.94 -23.92 -5.17
C ALA A 92 -3.14 -24.06 -6.68
N VAL A 93 -2.10 -24.43 -7.44
CA VAL A 93 -2.18 -24.57 -8.91
C VAL A 93 -2.26 -26.03 -9.39
N GLY A 94 -1.95 -27.00 -8.52
CA GLY A 94 -1.87 -28.42 -8.85
C GLY A 94 -0.48 -28.85 -9.33
N GLU A 95 -0.08 -30.10 -9.05
CA GLU A 95 1.27 -30.62 -9.30
C GLU A 95 1.74 -30.50 -10.76
N GLU A 96 0.88 -30.82 -11.74
CA GLU A 96 1.25 -30.72 -13.15
C GLU A 96 1.52 -29.28 -13.57
N ARG A 97 0.66 -28.34 -13.15
CA ARG A 97 0.81 -26.93 -13.48
C ARG A 97 1.98 -26.29 -12.73
N ALA A 98 2.22 -26.68 -11.48
CA ALA A 98 3.38 -26.24 -10.71
C ALA A 98 4.71 -26.61 -11.41
N LYS A 99 4.83 -27.83 -11.95
CA LYS A 99 6.01 -28.23 -12.73
C LYS A 99 6.20 -27.38 -13.97
N GLU A 100 5.12 -27.15 -14.72
CA GLU A 100 5.15 -26.32 -15.91
C GLU A 100 5.57 -24.87 -15.59
N LEU A 101 5.07 -24.32 -14.48
CA LEU A 101 5.42 -22.97 -14.03
C LEU A 101 6.87 -22.86 -13.55
N MET A 102 7.43 -23.90 -12.95
CA MET A 102 8.86 -23.94 -12.59
C MET A 102 9.77 -23.91 -13.83
N GLU A 103 9.33 -24.51 -14.95
CA GLU A 103 10.10 -24.55 -16.19
C GLU A 103 9.89 -23.31 -17.07
N THR A 104 8.66 -22.80 -17.15
CA THR A 104 8.27 -21.73 -18.09
C THR A 104 8.21 -20.35 -17.47
N GLN A 105 8.03 -20.26 -16.14
CA GLN A 105 7.80 -19.02 -15.40
C GLN A 105 6.66 -18.15 -15.98
N ASP A 106 5.66 -18.78 -16.61
CA ASP A 106 4.54 -18.08 -17.27
C ASP A 106 3.18 -18.39 -16.60
N PRO A 107 2.91 -17.81 -15.41
CA PRO A 107 1.63 -17.94 -14.75
C PRO A 107 0.55 -17.07 -15.38
N THR A 108 -0.66 -17.62 -15.49
CA THR A 108 -1.84 -16.85 -15.84
C THR A 108 -2.19 -15.84 -14.73
N PRO A 109 -2.96 -14.78 -15.04
CA PRO A 109 -3.37 -13.81 -14.02
C PRO A 109 -4.14 -14.40 -12.83
N GLN A 110 -4.85 -15.50 -13.03
CA GLN A 110 -5.58 -16.20 -11.97
C GLN A 110 -4.64 -17.02 -11.08
N GLU A 111 -3.62 -17.64 -11.67
CA GLU A 111 -2.58 -18.37 -10.94
C GLU A 111 -1.73 -17.43 -10.10
N LEU A 112 -1.40 -16.23 -10.60
CA LEU A 112 -0.72 -15.20 -9.81
C LEU A 112 -1.48 -14.85 -8.52
N LEU A 113 -2.80 -14.72 -8.59
CA LEU A 113 -3.64 -14.44 -7.41
C LEU A 113 -3.75 -15.62 -6.44
N LEU A 114 -3.56 -16.84 -6.93
CA LEU A 114 -3.54 -18.04 -6.09
C LEU A 114 -2.18 -18.19 -5.40
N LEU A 115 -1.10 -18.00 -6.16
CA LEU A 115 0.28 -18.07 -5.70
C LEU A 115 0.60 -16.93 -4.72
N SER A 116 0.02 -15.73 -4.90
CA SER A 116 0.24 -14.61 -3.98
C SER A 116 -0.24 -14.88 -2.56
N LYS A 117 -1.18 -15.82 -2.36
CA LYS A 117 -1.66 -16.25 -1.03
C LYS A 117 -0.73 -17.27 -0.36
N CYS A 118 0.22 -17.78 -1.11
CA CYS A 118 1.25 -18.68 -0.65
C CYS A 118 2.55 -17.97 -0.32
N LEU A 119 2.63 -16.67 -0.63
CA LEU A 119 3.68 -15.77 -0.18
C LEU A 119 3.33 -15.29 1.24
#